data_AF-A0A7G9BFQ8-F1
#
_entry.id   AF-A0A7G9BFQ8-F1
#
_cell.length_a   1.000
_cell.length_b   1.000
_cell.length_c   1.000
_cell.angle_alpha   90.00
_cell.angle_beta   90.00
_cell.angle_gamma   90.00
#
_symmetry.space_group_name_H-M   'P 1'
#
loop_
_entity.id
_entity.type
_entity.pdbx_description
1 polymer ?
#
loop_
_entity_poly.entity_id
_entity_poly.type
_entity_poly.pdbx_seq_one_letter_code
_entity_poly.pdbx_strand_id
1 'polypeptide(L)'
;MNKHCGEIVEKTIRRNGCSISELARLMKVNRRSIYNWFNQPKLKEDVIFKIGCALAHDFSSEFPKLFSKEDFQEAFLYNGKLKNSNRLVEEQEKVNYWKDKYIALLEEYNQILSINSTGKFDTMVFST
;
A
#
# COMPACT_ATOMS: atom_id res chain seq x y z
N MET A 1 -35.63 -0.82 -18.93
CA MET A 1 -34.42 -1.64 -19.09
C MET A 1 -33.87 -1.98 -17.72
N ASN A 2 -33.76 -3.27 -17.37
CA ASN A 2 -33.13 -3.70 -16.13
C ASN A 2 -31.62 -3.51 -16.29
N LYS A 3 -31.03 -2.55 -15.56
CA LYS A 3 -29.58 -2.36 -15.54
C LYS A 3 -28.94 -3.61 -14.92
N HIS A 4 -28.05 -4.27 -15.66
CA HIS A 4 -27.30 -5.44 -15.16
C HIS A 4 -26.12 -4.95 -14.30
N CYS A 5 -26.26 -5.03 -12.98
CA CYS A 5 -25.28 -4.46 -12.04
C CYS A 5 -23.88 -5.06 -12.25
N GLY A 6 -23.80 -6.39 -12.44
CA GLY A 6 -22.53 -7.09 -12.61
C GLY A 6 -21.77 -6.66 -13.86
N GLU A 7 -22.49 -6.32 -14.93
CA GLU A 7 -21.86 -5.91 -16.20
C GLU A 7 -21.29 -4.50 -16.09
N ILE A 8 -22.00 -3.61 -15.38
CA ILE A 8 -21.54 -2.26 -15.08
C ILE A 8 -20.25 -2.32 -14.25
N VAL A 9 -20.27 -3.11 -13.17
CA VAL A 9 -19.10 -3.29 -12.30
C VAL A 9 -17.91 -3.87 -13.08
N GLU A 10 -18.12 -4.88 -13.92
CA GLU A 10 -17.06 -5.44 -14.76
C GLU A 10 -16.46 -4.39 -15.69
N LYS A 11 -17.29 -3.61 -16.39
CA LYS A 11 -16.82 -2.55 -17.28
C LYS A 11 -16.02 -1.49 -16.54
N THR A 12 -16.41 -1.15 -15.31
CA THR A 12 -15.69 -0.19 -14.47
C THR A 12 -14.34 -0.75 -14.01
N ILE A 13 -14.27 -2.01 -13.58
CA ILE A 13 -13.01 -2.66 -13.20
C ILE A 13 -12.03 -2.68 -14.37
N ARG A 14 -12.50 -3.07 -15.56
CA ARG A 14 -11.67 -3.12 -16.78
C ARG A 14 -11.17 -1.74 -17.19
N ARG A 15 -11.96 -0.68 -17.02
CA ARG A 15 -11.56 0.72 -17.30
C ARG A 15 -10.54 1.25 -16.30
N ASN A 16 -10.67 0.91 -15.02
CA ASN A 16 -9.73 1.33 -13.97
C ASN A 16 -8.39 0.57 -14.00
N GLY A 17 -8.23 -0.43 -14.87
CA GLY A 17 -6.98 -1.19 -15.00
C GLY A 17 -6.67 -2.11 -13.81
N CYS A 18 -7.59 -2.29 -12.87
CA CYS A 18 -7.41 -3.16 -11.72
C CYS A 18 -7.52 -4.63 -12.16
N SER A 19 -6.53 -5.45 -11.79
CA SER A 19 -6.56 -6.88 -12.10
C SER A 19 -7.57 -7.61 -11.21
N ILE A 20 -8.24 -8.63 -11.75
CA ILE A 20 -9.21 -9.45 -11.00
C ILE A 20 -8.55 -10.14 -9.80
N SER A 21 -7.29 -10.54 -9.95
CA SER A 21 -6.50 -11.12 -8.85
C SER A 21 -6.28 -10.13 -7.71
N GLU A 22 -6.00 -8.87 -8.05
CA GLU A 22 -5.81 -7.80 -7.06
C GLU A 22 -7.12 -7.45 -6.36
N LEU A 23 -8.21 -7.31 -7.12
CA LEU A 23 -9.53 -7.04 -6.55
C LEU A 23 -9.97 -8.18 -5.61
N ALA A 24 -9.75 -9.44 -6.01
CA ALA A 24 -10.04 -10.60 -5.16
C ALA A 24 -9.26 -10.55 -3.83
N ARG A 25 -7.98 -10.16 -3.88
CA ARG A 25 -7.15 -9.97 -2.68
C ARG A 25 -7.69 -8.86 -1.78
N LEU A 26 -8.04 -7.70 -2.33
CA LEU A 26 -8.59 -6.56 -1.58
C LEU A 26 -9.95 -6.90 -0.95
N MET A 27 -10.78 -7.65 -1.67
CA MET A 27 -12.10 -8.10 -1.22
C MET A 27 -12.05 -9.29 -0.25
N LYS A 28 -10.89 -9.94 -0.09
CA LYS A 28 -10.73 -11.20 0.66
C LYS A 28 -11.69 -12.31 0.18
N VAL A 29 -11.89 -12.40 -1.13
CA VAL A 29 -12.70 -13.46 -1.76
C VAL A 29 -11.90 -14.17 -2.84
N ASN A 30 -12.39 -15.33 -3.29
CA ASN A 30 -11.76 -16.02 -4.41
C ASN A 30 -12.11 -15.35 -5.76
N ARG A 31 -11.26 -15.53 -6.78
CA ARG A 31 -11.48 -14.96 -8.13
C ARG A 31 -12.79 -15.43 -8.76
N ARG A 32 -13.21 -16.68 -8.50
CA ARG A 32 -14.48 -17.23 -9.00
C ARG A 32 -15.68 -16.43 -8.49
N SER A 33 -15.67 -15.95 -7.24
CA SER A 33 -16.72 -15.10 -6.69
C SER A 33 -16.82 -13.78 -7.44
N ILE A 34 -15.70 -13.17 -7.82
CA ILE A 34 -15.68 -11.95 -8.64
C ILE A 34 -16.32 -12.20 -10.00
N TYR A 35 -15.97 -13.29 -10.70
CA TYR A 35 -16.60 -13.64 -11.98
C TYR A 35 -18.10 -13.93 -11.83
N ASN A 36 -18.50 -14.60 -10.75
CA ASN A 36 -19.91 -14.87 -10.48
C ASN A 36 -20.70 -13.57 -10.29
N TRP A 37 -20.12 -12.56 -9.64
CA TRP A 37 -20.73 -11.25 -9.48
C TRP A 37 -20.97 -10.55 -10.82
N PHE A 38 -20.06 -10.69 -11.79
CA PHE A 38 -20.24 -10.07 -13.11
C PHE A 38 -21.46 -10.58 -13.87
N ASN A 39 -21.85 -11.83 -13.62
CA ASN A 39 -23.04 -12.45 -14.22
C ASN A 39 -24.34 -12.18 -13.45
N GLN A 40 -24.29 -11.41 -12.35
CA GLN A 40 -25.48 -11.12 -11.54
C GLN A 40 -26.17 -9.82 -11.96
N PRO A 41 -27.48 -9.86 -12.28
CA PRO A 41 -28.22 -8.66 -12.67
C PRO A 41 -28.41 -7.71 -11.50
N LYS A 42 -28.43 -8.22 -10.28
CA LYS A 42 -28.50 -7.47 -9.03
C LYS A 42 -27.37 -7.94 -8.12
N LEU A 43 -26.65 -6.97 -7.56
CA LEU A 43 -25.61 -7.19 -6.56
C LEU A 43 -26.02 -6.52 -5.26
N LYS A 44 -25.53 -7.05 -4.14
CA LYS A 44 -25.70 -6.40 -2.85
C LYS A 44 -24.97 -5.06 -2.85
N GLU A 45 -25.60 -4.05 -2.27
CA GLU A 45 -25.05 -2.69 -2.15
C GLU A 45 -23.67 -2.70 -1.49
N ASP A 46 -23.52 -3.43 -0.39
CA ASP A 46 -22.23 -3.62 0.30
C ASP A 46 -21.10 -4.11 -0.62
N VAL A 47 -21.42 -4.99 -1.57
CA VAL A 47 -20.41 -5.53 -2.50
C VAL A 47 -19.98 -4.43 -3.48
N ILE A 48 -20.94 -3.71 -4.05
CA ILE A 48 -20.67 -2.61 -4.98
C ILE A 48 -19.88 -1.51 -4.27
N PHE A 49 -20.28 -1.13 -3.05
CA PHE A 49 -19.60 -0.12 -2.25
C PHE A 49 -18.14 -0.48 -1.97
N LYS A 50 -17.89 -1.71 -1.50
CA LYS A 50 -16.51 -2.15 -1.23
C LYS A 50 -15.66 -2.23 -2.50
N ILE A 51 -16.24 -2.64 -3.63
CA ILE A 51 -15.55 -2.60 -4.93
C ILE A 51 -15.22 -1.16 -5.31
N GLY A 52 -16.15 -0.22 -5.13
CA GLY A 52 -15.90 1.21 -5.37
C GLY A 52 -14.77 1.75 -4.51
N CYS A 53 -14.74 1.40 -3.22
CA CYS A 53 -13.63 1.74 -2.32
C CYS A 53 -12.30 1.15 -2.79
N ALA A 54 -12.28 -0.12 -3.21
CA ALA A 54 -11.08 -0.79 -3.70
C ALA A 54 -10.53 -0.16 -4.99
N LEU A 55 -11.42 0.31 -5.87
CA LEU A 55 -11.09 0.94 -7.15
C LEU A 55 -10.89 2.46 -7.05
N ALA A 56 -11.19 3.07 -5.89
CA ALA A 56 -11.35 4.51 -5.74
C ALA A 56 -12.33 5.12 -6.78
N HIS A 57 -13.42 4.40 -7.05
CA HIS A 57 -14.45 4.76 -8.03
C HIS A 57 -15.79 5.01 -7.33
N ASP A 58 -16.42 6.14 -7.62
CA ASP A 58 -17.75 6.49 -7.12
C ASP A 58 -18.83 5.90 -8.03
N PHE A 59 -19.61 4.97 -7.47
CA PHE A 59 -20.69 4.27 -8.17
C PHE A 59 -22.06 4.96 -8.09
N SER A 60 -22.16 6.13 -7.44
CA SER A 60 -23.41 6.91 -7.34
C SER A 60 -23.94 7.36 -8.70
N SER A 61 -23.05 7.55 -9.68
CA SER A 61 -23.43 7.95 -11.04
C SER A 61 -24.13 6.81 -11.80
N GLU A 62 -23.65 5.58 -11.64
CA GLU A 62 -24.25 4.40 -12.26
C GLU A 62 -25.47 3.88 -11.49
N PHE A 63 -25.43 3.99 -10.16
CA PHE A 63 -26.43 3.50 -9.22
C PHE A 63 -26.96 4.59 -8.26
N PRO A 64 -27.59 5.67 -8.79
CA PRO A 64 -28.05 6.80 -7.97
C PRO A 64 -29.21 6.47 -7.01
N LYS A 65 -29.80 5.28 -7.14
CA LYS A 65 -30.82 4.78 -6.20
C LYS A 65 -30.22 4.03 -5.00
N LEU A 66 -28.96 3.61 -5.12
CA LEU A 66 -28.26 2.81 -4.11
C LEU A 66 -27.24 3.66 -3.34
N PHE A 67 -26.62 4.64 -4.01
CA PHE A 67 -25.58 5.47 -3.42
C PHE A 67 -25.77 6.94 -3.75
N SER A 68 -25.36 7.76 -2.80
CA SER A 68 -25.13 9.20 -2.92
C SER A 68 -23.63 9.46 -3.12
N LYS A 69 -23.27 10.69 -3.52
CA LYS A 69 -21.85 11.04 -3.72
C LYS A 69 -21.11 11.09 -2.38
N GLU A 70 -21.84 11.47 -1.34
CA GLU A 70 -21.35 11.62 0.02
C GLU A 70 -20.83 10.29 0.59
N ASP A 71 -21.50 9.17 0.25
CA ASP A 71 -21.13 7.82 0.71
C ASP A 71 -19.69 7.43 0.34
N PHE A 72 -19.26 7.78 -0.88
CA PHE A 72 -17.92 7.47 -1.36
C PHE A 72 -16.88 8.50 -0.93
N GLN A 73 -17.29 9.75 -0.74
CA GLN A 73 -16.38 10.84 -0.39
C GLN A 73 -15.73 10.61 0.98
N GLU A 74 -16.50 10.17 1.97
CA GLU A 74 -15.97 9.83 3.30
C GLU A 74 -14.99 8.65 3.23
N ALA A 75 -15.36 7.59 2.51
CA ALA A 75 -14.54 6.39 2.36
C ALA A 75 -13.20 6.67 1.65
N PHE A 76 -13.19 7.55 0.65
CA PHE A 76 -11.96 7.93 -0.05
C PHE A 76 -11.04 8.78 0.81
N LEU A 77 -11.59 9.69 1.62
CA LEU A 77 -10.80 10.49 2.56
C LEU A 77 -10.11 9.60 3.60
N TYR A 78 -10.83 8.63 4.16
CA TYR A 78 -10.28 7.68 5.13
C TYR A 78 -9.19 6.78 4.51
N ASN A 79 -9.44 6.19 3.34
CA ASN A 79 -8.46 5.35 2.66
C ASN A 79 -7.23 6.13 2.17
N GLY A 80 -7.40 7.38 1.75
CA GLY A 80 -6.30 8.28 1.39
C GLY A 80 -5.38 8.55 2.59
N LYS A 81 -5.95 8.82 3.77
CA LYS A 81 -5.19 9.01 5.01
C LYS A 81 -4.43 7.75 5.41
N LEU A 82 -5.06 6.56 5.34
CA LEU A 82 -4.40 5.29 5.66
C LEU A 82 -3.25 4.97 4.69
N LYS A 83 -3.44 5.15 3.38
CA LYS A 83 -2.37 4.95 2.40
C LYS A 83 -1.18 5.87 2.64
N ASN A 84 -1.44 7.13 2.98
CA ASN A 84 -0.38 8.08 3.32
C ASN A 84 0.34 7.68 4.61
N SER A 85 -0.39 7.23 5.63
CA SER A 85 0.22 6.75 6.89
C SER A 85 1.14 5.55 6.66
N ASN A 86 0.68 4.55 5.91
CA ASN A 86 1.50 3.36 5.62
C ASN A 86 2.74 3.71 4.80
N ARG A 87 2.61 4.60 3.81
CA ARG A 87 3.73 5.07 3.01
C ARG A 87 4.77 5.83 3.85
N LEU A 88 4.33 6.68 4.77
CA LEU A 88 5.24 7.41 5.67
C LEU A 88 6.00 6.46 6.60
N VAL A 89 5.34 5.40 7.10
CA VAL A 89 5.99 4.36 7.92
C VAL A 89 7.05 3.61 7.11
N GLU A 90 6.72 3.16 5.89
CA GLU A 90 7.67 2.47 5.01
C GLU A 90 8.88 3.36 4.63
N GLU A 91 8.64 4.66 4.39
CA GLU A 91 9.71 5.63 4.13
C GLU A 91 10.59 5.82 5.37
N GLN A 92 10.00 5.90 6.56
CA GLN A 92 10.73 6.04 7.82
C GLN A 92 11.58 4.81 8.15
N GLU A 93 11.06 3.60 7.92
CA GLU A 93 11.81 2.35 8.10
C GLU A 93 13.04 2.27 7.18
N LYS A 94 12.90 2.68 5.92
CA LYS A 94 14.03 2.77 4.98
C LYS A 94 15.08 3.76 5.46
N VAL A 95 14.65 4.94 5.92
CA VAL A 95 15.56 5.96 6.46
C VAL A 95 16.32 5.42 7.67
N ASN A 96 15.63 4.73 8.59
CA ASN A 96 16.24 4.14 9.77
C ASN A 96 17.28 3.08 9.38
N TYR A 97 16.94 2.18 8.44
CA TYR A 97 17.87 1.17 7.93
C TYR A 97 19.19 1.77 7.44
N TRP A 98 19.12 2.85 6.64
CA TRP A 98 20.31 3.51 6.12
C TRP A 98 21.07 4.30 7.19
N LYS A 99 20.37 4.87 8.17
CA LYS A 99 21.00 5.51 9.34
C LYS A 99 21.82 4.50 10.14
N ASP A 100 21.26 3.34 10.44
CA ASP A 100 21.95 2.30 11.21
C ASP A 100 23.19 1.79 10.46
N LYS A 101 23.08 1.60 9.13
CA LYS A 101 24.23 1.26 8.28
C LYS A 101 25.34 2.31 8.33
N TYR A 102 24.98 3.59 8.32
CA TYR A 102 25.94 4.68 8.39
C TYR A 102 26.62 4.77 9.76
N ILE A 103 25.86 4.58 10.84
CA ILE A 103 26.40 4.55 12.21
C ILE A 103 27.40 3.41 12.36
N ALA A 104 27.05 2.19 11.93
CA ALA A 104 27.94 1.04 12.00
C ALA A 104 29.27 1.28 11.25
N LEU A 105 29.20 1.92 10.07
CA LEU A 105 30.39 2.27 9.30
C LEU A 105 31.27 3.31 10.02
N LEU A 106 30.66 4.32 10.64
CA LEU A 106 31.39 5.32 11.43
C LEU A 106 32.05 4.71 12.66
N GLU A 107 31.37 3.78 13.34
CA GLU A 107 31.90 3.05 14.48
C GLU A 107 33.11 2.20 14.07
N GLU A 108 33.01 1.44 12.98
CA GLU A 108 34.12 0.64 12.45
C GLU A 108 35.32 1.51 12.06
N TYR A 109 35.06 2.64 11.38
CA TYR A 109 36.10 3.60 11.03
C TYR A 109 36.81 4.19 12.26
N ASN A 110 36.05 4.62 13.27
CA ASN A 110 36.60 5.13 14.52
C ASN A 110 37.41 4.07 15.27
N GLN A 111 36.97 2.81 15.24
CA GLN A 111 37.71 1.69 15.83
C GLN A 111 39.07 1.51 15.15
N ILE A 112 39.12 1.53 13.81
CA ILE A 112 40.39 1.45 13.05
C ILE A 112 41.30 2.64 13.37
N LEU A 113 40.76 3.86 13.40
CA LEU A 113 41.53 5.05 13.77
C LEU A 113 42.12 4.94 15.18
N SER A 114 41.35 4.44 16.14
CA SER A 114 41.82 4.27 17.52
C SER A 114 42.99 3.29 17.60
N ILE A 115 42.91 2.16 16.88
CA ILE A 115 43.95 1.14 16.81
C ILE A 115 45.23 1.70 16.17
N ASN A 116 45.08 2.40 15.05
CA ASN A 116 46.21 2.99 14.33
C ASN A 116 46.88 4.15 15.09
N SER A 117 46.12 4.88 15.91
CA SER A 117 46.67 5.91 16.81
C SER A 117 47.48 5.30 17.95
N THR A 118 47.09 4.13 18.46
CA THR A 118 47.83 3.43 19.53
C THR A 118 49.08 2.71 19.03
N GLY A 119 49.09 2.22 17.78
CA GLY A 119 50.21 1.48 17.20
C GLY A 119 51.49 2.28 16.91
N LYS A 120 51.51 3.60 17.11
CA LYS A 120 52.71 4.44 16.95
C LYS A 120 53.52 4.66 18.23
N PHE A 121 53.04 4.25 19.40
CA PHE A 121 53.73 4.50 20.68
C PHE A 121 54.68 3.36 21.14
N ASP A 122 54.54 2.14 20.61
CA ASP A 122 55.29 0.98 21.12
C ASP A 122 56.66 0.70 20.47
N THR A 123 57.12 1.52 19.51
CA THR A 123 58.43 1.31 18.84
C THR A 123 59.57 2.21 19.35
N MET A 124 59.36 3.03 20.40
CA MET A 124 60.38 3.97 20.91
C MET A 124 60.93 3.68 22.31
N VAL A 125 60.74 2.49 22.86
CA VAL A 125 61.38 2.11 24.13
C VAL A 125 61.80 0.65 24.06
N PHE A 126 63.06 0.42 23.70
CA PHE A 126 63.98 -0.57 24.29
C PHE A 126 65.29 -0.51 23.48
N SER A 127 66.12 0.47 23.82
CA SER A 127 67.54 0.48 23.48
C SER A 127 68.25 1.15 24.65
N THR A 128 68.69 0.34 25.62
CA THR A 128 70.01 0.33 26.28
C THR A 128 70.02 -0.80 27.30
#